data_AF-A0AA38YQF4-F1
#
_entry.id   AF-A0AA38YQF4-F1
#
_cell.length_a   1.000
_cell.length_b   1.000
_cell.length_c   1.000
_cell.angle_alpha   90.00
_cell.angle_beta   90.00
_cell.angle_gamma   90.00
#
_symmetry.space_group_name_H-M   'P 1'
#
loop_
_entity.id
_entity.type
_entity.pdbx_description
1 polymer ?
#
loop_
_entity_poly.entity_id
_entity_poly.type
_entity_poly.pdbx_seq_one_letter_code
_entity_poly.pdbx_strand_id
1 'polypeptide(L)' 'MLIWKVISQILNVIYAKWCLQGCGSSPEFRVYLNDLTTNDFNNVFGSLPAFYTKLKEEKGSGFGPCFIVRTPGSF' A
#
# COMPACT_ATOMS: atom_id res chain seq x y z
N MET A 1 5.10 11.55 -2.94
CA MET A 1 4.17 11.35 -4.07
C MET A 1 2.75 11.19 -3.53
N LEU A 2 1.75 11.82 -4.17
CA LEU A 2 0.37 11.86 -3.65
C LEU A 2 -0.26 10.46 -3.48
N ILE A 3 -0.01 9.56 -4.44
CA ILE A 3 -0.58 8.21 -4.44
C ILE A 3 -0.22 7.41 -3.19
N TRP A 4 1.03 7.50 -2.72
CA TRP A 4 1.48 6.80 -1.52
C TRP A 4 0.82 7.33 -0.25
N LYS A 5 0.57 8.63 -0.18
CA LYS A 5 -0.15 9.23 0.96
C LYS A 5 -1.57 8.68 1.07
N VAL A 6 -2.26 8.57 -0.07
CA VAL A 6 -3.62 8.01 -0.13
C VAL A 6 -3.62 6.54 0.24
N ILE A 7 -2.68 5.75 -0.32
CA ILE A 7 -2.55 4.33 0.00
C ILE A 7 -2.28 4.12 1.50
N SER A 8 -1.35 4.85 2.10
CA SER A 8 -1.10 4.80 3.55
C SER A 8 -2.36 5.08 4.37
N GLN A 9 -3.16 6.09 3.99
CA GLN A 9 -4.40 6.41 4.70
C GLN A 9 -5.42 5.27 4.63
N ILE A 10 -5.61 4.66 3.45
CA ILE A 10 -6.53 3.54 3.26
C ILE A 10 -6.07 2.33 4.09
N LEU A 11 -4.78 1.97 3.98
CA LEU A 11 -4.18 0.88 4.75
C LEU A 11 -4.37 1.08 6.26
N ASN A 12 -4.19 2.30 6.75
CA ASN A 12 -4.37 2.63 8.16
C ASN A 12 -5.80 2.41 8.65
N VAL A 13 -6.79 2.82 7.84
CA VAL A 13 -8.20 2.64 8.21
C VAL A 13 -8.55 1.15 8.25
N ILE A 14 -8.11 0.37 7.27
CA ILE A 14 -8.36 -1.08 7.23
C ILE A 14 -7.68 -1.77 8.42
N TYR A 15 -6.39 -1.47 8.65
CA TYR A 15 -5.63 -2.05 9.75
C TYR A 15 -6.24 -1.72 11.12
N ALA A 16 -6.64 -0.47 11.34
CA ALA A 16 -7.28 -0.05 12.59
C ALA A 16 -8.58 -0.83 12.84
N LYS A 17 -9.42 -0.99 11.80
CA LYS A 17 -10.64 -1.81 11.91
C LYS A 17 -10.33 -3.29 12.18
N TRP A 18 -9.31 -3.84 11.54
CA TRP A 18 -8.88 -5.23 11.77
C TRP A 18 -8.47 -5.46 13.23
N CYS A 19 -7.66 -4.56 13.80
CA CYS A 19 -7.26 -4.62 15.20
C CYS A 19 -8.47 -4.51 16.15
N LEU A 20 -9.43 -3.63 15.85
CA LEU A 20 -10.65 -3.48 16.66
C LEU A 20 -11.51 -4.75 16.69
N GLN A 21 -11.48 -5.56 15.63
CA GLN A 21 -12.22 -6.81 15.54
C GLN A 21 -11.54 -7.98 16.28
N GLY A 22 -10.36 -7.77 16.89
CA GLY A 22 -9.64 -8.80 17.62
C GLY A 22 -9.09 -9.92 16.73
N CYS A 23 -8.91 -9.66 15.43
CA CYS A 23 -8.27 -10.63 14.54
C CYS A 23 -6.80 -10.82 14.92
N GLY A 24 -6.42 -12.06 15.26
CA GLY A 24 -5.16 -12.36 15.96
C GLY A 24 -3.88 -12.16 15.15
N SER A 25 -3.90 -12.39 13.84
CA SER A 25 -2.74 -12.16 12.96
C SER A 25 -2.88 -10.87 12.17
N SER A 26 -1.76 -10.20 11.91
CA SER A 26 -1.72 -9.03 11.04
C SER A 26 -2.20 -9.38 9.62
N PRO A 27 -3.05 -8.56 8.98
CA PRO A 27 -3.57 -8.85 7.65
C PRO A 27 -2.48 -8.66 6.58
N GLU A 28 -2.55 -9.44 5.51
CA GLU A 28 -1.81 -9.16 4.28
C GLU A 28 -2.57 -8.13 3.45
N PHE A 29 -1.84 -7.15 2.91
CA PHE A 29 -2.36 -6.16 1.98
C PHE A 29 -1.86 -6.41 0.57
N ARG A 30 -2.77 -6.32 -0.41
CA ARG A 30 -2.45 -6.24 -1.83
C ARG A 30 -3.10 -4.99 -2.41
N VAL A 31 -2.28 -4.12 -3.00
CA VAL A 31 -2.71 -2.87 -3.61
C VAL A 31 -2.49 -2.97 -5.11
N TYR A 32 -3.57 -2.84 -5.88
CA TYR A 32 -3.52 -2.84 -7.33
C TYR A 32 -3.56 -1.40 -7.86
N LEU A 33 -2.51 -0.99 -8.53
CA LEU A 33 -2.41 0.30 -9.21
C LEU A 33 -2.84 0.12 -10.66
N ASN A 34 -4.07 0.52 -10.96
CA ASN A 34 -4.63 0.48 -12.30
C ASN A 34 -4.60 1.87 -12.95
N ASP A 35 -4.06 1.93 -14.16
CA ASP A 35 -4.09 3.12 -15.02
C ASP A 35 -3.83 2.68 -16.47
N LEU A 36 -3.96 3.59 -17.42
CA LEU A 36 -3.66 3.35 -18.83
C LEU A 36 -2.25 2.80 -19.02
N THR A 37 -2.06 2.04 -20.10
CA THR A 37 -0.76 1.47 -20.48
C THR A 37 0.31 2.55 -20.70
N THR A 38 -0.10 3.76 -21.05
CA THR A 38 0.73 4.95 -21.27
C THR A 38 1.17 5.66 -19.98
N ASN A 39 0.63 5.30 -18.81
CA ASN A 39 1.03 5.89 -17.54
C ASN A 39 2.48 5.51 -17.17
N ASP A 40 3.20 6.45 -16.57
CA ASP A 40 4.58 6.26 -16.15
C ASP A 40 4.67 5.54 -14.79
N PHE A 41 4.42 4.25 -14.80
CA PHE A 41 4.62 3.40 -13.63
C PHE A 41 6.08 3.30 -13.20
N ASN A 42 7.06 3.56 -14.08
CA ASN A 42 8.47 3.46 -13.69
C ASN A 42 8.82 4.53 -12.67
N ASN A 43 8.33 5.76 -12.84
CA ASN A 43 8.49 6.82 -11.85
C ASN A 43 7.79 6.48 -10.52
N VAL A 44 6.58 5.88 -10.59
CA VAL A 44 5.88 5.41 -9.39
C VAL A 44 6.71 4.37 -8.65
N PHE A 45 7.12 3.30 -9.33
CA PHE A 45 7.89 2.19 -8.75
C PHE A 45 9.30 2.62 -8.31
N GLY A 46 9.90 3.64 -8.95
CA GLY A 46 11.16 4.23 -8.49
C GLY A 46 11.07 4.83 -7.09
N SER A 47 9.89 5.30 -6.67
CA SER A 47 9.64 5.81 -5.31
C SER A 47 9.09 4.77 -4.33
N LEU A 48 8.84 3.53 -4.79
CA LEU A 48 8.28 2.45 -3.98
C LEU A 48 9.18 2.02 -2.79
N PRO A 49 10.52 1.94 -2.91
CA PRO A 49 11.38 1.61 -1.77
C PRO A 49 11.24 2.62 -0.63
N ALA A 50 11.21 3.92 -0.94
CA ALA A 50 11.04 4.97 0.07
C ALA A 50 9.66 4.89 0.76
N PHE A 51 8.62 4.52 0.01
CA PHE A 51 7.31 4.24 0.59
C PHE A 51 7.36 3.07 1.58
N TYR A 52 8.01 1.95 1.25
CA TYR A 52 8.12 0.82 2.17
C TYR A 52 8.91 1.14 3.42
N THR A 53 10.02 1.88 3.30
CA THR A 53 10.78 2.36 4.46
C THR A 53 9.88 3.18 5.39
N LYS A 54 9.17 4.16 4.84
CA LYS A 54 8.26 5.02 5.61
C LYS A 54 7.11 4.22 6.24
N LEU A 55 6.53 3.28 5.52
CA LEU A 55 5.46 2.41 6.02
C LEU A 55 5.94 1.60 7.24
N LYS A 56 7.16 1.06 7.17
CA LYS A 56 7.78 0.32 8.28
C LYS A 56 8.09 1.21 9.48
N GLU A 57 8.60 2.43 9.25
CA GLU A 57 8.87 3.41 10.31
C GLU A 57 7.59 3.84 11.03
N GLU A 58 6.51 4.09 10.29
CA GLU A 58 5.24 4.59 10.86
C GLU A 58 4.39 3.49 11.51
N LYS A 59 4.50 2.23 11.07
CA LYS A 59 3.62 1.13 11.50
C LYS A 59 4.31 0.05 12.32
N GLY A 60 5.64 0.03 12.32
CA GLY A 60 6.44 -0.97 13.01
C GLY A 60 6.32 -2.37 12.41
N SER A 61 6.94 -3.35 13.08
CA SER A 61 6.97 -4.76 12.64
C SER A 61 5.65 -5.51 12.78
N GLY A 62 4.67 -4.94 13.51
CA GLY A 62 3.35 -5.54 13.68
C GLY A 62 2.43 -5.36 12.46
N PHE A 63 2.78 -4.45 11.55
CA PHE A 63 2.06 -4.25 10.31
C PHE A 63 2.42 -5.34 9.30
N GLY A 64 1.40 -6.04 8.81
CA GLY A 64 1.56 -7.21 7.97
C GLY A 64 2.17 -6.89 6.60
N PRO A 65 2.43 -7.93 5.79
CA PRO A 65 3.01 -7.74 4.47
C PRO A 65 2.11 -6.87 3.58
N CYS A 66 2.73 -6.01 2.76
CA CYS A 66 2.02 -5.14 1.83
C CYS A 66 2.67 -5.25 0.44
N PHE A 67 1.91 -5.74 -0.54
CA PHE A 67 2.37 -5.94 -1.90
C PHE A 67 1.70 -4.93 -2.84
N ILE A 68 2.51 -4.24 -3.63
CA ILE A 68 2.03 -3.33 -4.68
C ILE A 68 2.11 -4.05 -6.02
N VAL A 69 1.01 -4.06 -6.77
CA VAL A 69 0.87 -4.68 -8.08
C VAL A 69 0.47 -3.62 -9.09
N ARG A 70 1.06 -3.66 -10.28
CA ARG A 70 0.62 -2.82 -11.42
C ARG A 70 -0.37 -3.62 -12.27
N THR A 71 -1.48 -3.00 -12.64
CA THR A 71 -2.45 -3.54 -13.60
C THR A 71 -2.69 -2.51 -14.70
N PRO A 72 -1.89 -2.48 -15.77
CA PRO A 72 -2.10 -1.49 -16.82
C PRO A 72 -3.32 -1.87 -17.69
N GLY A 73 -4.25 -0.94 -17.86
CA GLY A 73 -5.50 -1.15 -18.59
C GLY A 73 -6.53 -0.04 -18.30
N SER A 74 -7.54 0.10 -19.16
CA SER A 74 -8.68 0.97 -18.85
C SER A 74 -9.56 0.31 -17.79
N PHE A 75 -10.09 1.12 -16.87
CA PHE A 75 -11.07 0.72 -15.86
C PHE A 75 -12.50 0.97 -16.33
#